data_AF-A0A1H9IEM0-F1
#
_entry.id   AF-A0A1H9IEM0-F1
#
_cell.length_a   1.000
_cell.length_b   1.000
_cell.length_c   1.000
_cell.angle_alpha   90.00
_cell.angle_beta   90.00
_cell.angle_gamma   90.00
#
_symmetry.space_group_name_H-M   'P 1'
#
loop_
_entity.id
_entity.type
_entity.pdbx_description
1 polymer ?
#
loop_
_entity_poly.entity_id
_entity_poly.type
_entity_poly.pdbx_seq_one_letter_code
_entity_poly.pdbx_strand_id
1 'polypeptide(L)'
;MNRPWPQDWQGLVARSWLVRWVLAVGLLFLVVFAGYIARLREPFNSHAEAVQRQLQLQGVLADGAEKLVELERAQQALEQAMTGLQALRWRLAAGEGMSELLDQLALSGHEHGLSFERIEVNEAQEAAGYRLQPLEISVHGRYPALRLWLEQWLQQLRLLNVPQLRLALQEEGSGEVGARLLIHAYHPGEELPVPAALADEPAQDALSKATFDPFQAWLPATQGKELRHIPLARLEMVGSLSQSGRRQALLRSAGHLYRVGQGDRLGLDEGVVVAVDAGQLEVRERIYLGGRWQARYRYLVLEKRE
;
A
#
# COMPACT_ATOMS: atom_id res chain seq x y z
N MET A 1 82.26 -44.13 -50.12
CA MET A 1 80.96 -44.29 -50.82
C MET A 1 80.22 -42.97 -50.84
N ASN A 2 79.59 -42.51 -51.91
CA ASN A 2 79.90 -42.50 -53.35
C ASN A 2 79.03 -41.35 -53.87
N ARG A 3 79.66 -40.26 -54.32
CA ARG A 3 79.00 -39.23 -55.12
C ARG A 3 79.06 -39.66 -56.59
N PRO A 4 77.93 -39.77 -57.31
CA PRO A 4 77.97 -39.75 -58.76
C PRO A 4 77.14 -38.55 -59.24
N TRP A 5 77.78 -37.39 -59.33
CA TRP A 5 77.27 -36.32 -60.17
C TRP A 5 78.06 -36.39 -61.48
N PRO A 6 77.47 -36.81 -62.60
CA PRO A 6 78.19 -36.80 -63.86
C PRO A 6 78.32 -35.34 -64.33
N GLN A 7 79.56 -34.84 -64.38
CA GLN A 7 79.93 -33.49 -64.84
C GLN A 7 80.03 -33.42 -66.38
N ASP A 8 79.01 -33.86 -67.13
CA ASP A 8 79.06 -33.87 -68.61
C ASP A 8 77.95 -33.04 -69.29
N TRP A 9 77.36 -32.06 -68.61
CA TRP A 9 76.31 -31.23 -69.23
C TRP A 9 76.90 -30.17 -70.16
N GLN A 10 78.15 -29.75 -69.92
CA GLN A 10 78.79 -28.68 -70.68
C GLN A 10 79.20 -29.12 -72.10
N GLY A 11 79.51 -30.41 -72.32
CA GLY A 11 79.90 -30.95 -73.63
C GLY A 11 78.73 -31.14 -74.61
N LEU A 12 77.54 -31.52 -74.11
CA LEU A 12 76.35 -31.73 -74.94
C LEU A 12 75.72 -30.41 -75.43
N VAL A 13 75.86 -29.33 -74.66
CA VAL A 13 75.31 -28.00 -75.00
C VAL A 13 76.10 -27.30 -76.13
N ALA A 14 77.35 -27.71 -76.39
CA ALA A 14 78.20 -27.08 -77.41
C ALA A 14 78.03 -27.66 -78.83
N ARG A 15 77.48 -28.86 -78.98
CA ARG A 15 77.46 -29.60 -80.27
C ARG A 15 76.11 -29.59 -81.00
N SER A 16 75.00 -29.27 -80.32
CA SER A 16 73.66 -29.32 -80.92
C SER A 16 72.86 -28.05 -80.66
N TRP A 17 72.59 -27.30 -81.73
CA TRP A 17 71.72 -26.11 -81.74
C TRP A 17 70.30 -26.40 -81.20
N LEU A 18 69.78 -27.61 -81.40
CA LEU A 18 68.45 -28.01 -80.96
C LEU A 18 68.32 -28.06 -79.43
N VAL A 19 69.36 -28.51 -78.73
CA VAL A 19 69.37 -28.57 -77.25
C VAL A 19 69.35 -27.16 -76.65
N ARG A 20 70.05 -26.21 -77.28
CA ARG A 20 70.02 -24.79 -76.87
C ARG A 20 68.64 -24.18 -77.07
N TRP A 21 67.95 -24.51 -78.16
CA TRP A 21 66.57 -24.06 -78.40
C TRP A 21 65.58 -24.62 -77.41
N VAL A 22 65.64 -25.92 -77.12
CA VAL A 22 64.76 -26.55 -76.13
C VAL A 22 64.98 -25.97 -74.74
N LEU A 23 66.23 -25.71 -74.34
CA LEU A 23 66.53 -25.04 -73.07
C LEU A 23 66.02 -23.60 -73.05
N ALA A 24 66.21 -22.83 -74.13
CA ALA A 24 65.74 -21.45 -74.20
C ALA A 24 64.20 -21.37 -74.16
N VAL A 25 63.50 -22.25 -74.88
CA VAL A 25 62.04 -22.35 -74.86
C VAL A 25 61.53 -22.81 -73.49
N GLY A 26 62.20 -23.79 -72.87
CA GLY A 26 61.88 -24.25 -71.52
C GLY A 26 62.04 -23.15 -70.48
N LEU A 27 63.11 -22.35 -70.56
CA LEU A 27 63.34 -21.20 -69.70
C LEU A 27 62.27 -20.12 -69.89
N LEU A 28 61.92 -19.82 -71.14
CA LEU A 28 60.87 -18.84 -71.47
C LEU A 28 59.50 -19.30 -70.93
N PHE A 29 59.17 -20.57 -71.09
CA PHE A 29 57.93 -21.14 -70.55
C PHE A 29 57.90 -21.11 -69.02
N LEU A 30 59.03 -21.40 -68.37
CA LEU A 30 59.15 -21.32 -66.91
C LEU A 30 58.96 -19.89 -66.39
N VAL A 31 59.52 -18.89 -67.08
CA VAL A 31 59.33 -17.47 -66.72
C VAL A 31 57.87 -17.03 -66.89
N VAL A 32 57.22 -17.42 -67.99
CA VAL A 32 55.80 -17.12 -68.23
C VAL A 32 54.91 -17.82 -67.20
N PHE A 33 55.19 -19.09 -66.90
CA PHE A 33 54.45 -19.85 -65.89
C PHE A 33 54.64 -19.28 -64.49
N ALA A 34 55.87 -18.90 -64.12
CA ALA A 34 56.16 -18.24 -62.85
C ALA A 34 55.47 -16.87 -62.75
N GLY A 35 55.45 -16.09 -63.84
CA GLY A 35 54.71 -14.83 -63.91
C GLY A 35 53.19 -15.00 -63.81
N TYR A 36 52.63 -16.05 -64.44
CA TYR A 36 51.22 -16.40 -64.32
C TYR A 36 50.86 -16.83 -62.89
N ILE A 37 51.68 -17.66 -62.25
CA ILE A 37 51.50 -18.07 -60.85
C ILE A 37 51.64 -16.87 -59.90
N ALA A 38 52.61 -15.98 -60.13
CA ALA A 38 52.77 -14.76 -59.35
C ALA A 38 51.56 -13.83 -59.48
N ARG A 39 51.03 -13.65 -60.71
CA ARG A 39 49.85 -12.82 -60.97
C ARG A 39 48.55 -13.45 -60.46
N LEU A 40 48.43 -14.78 -60.37
CA LEU A 40 47.28 -15.44 -59.74
C LEU A 40 47.31 -15.38 -58.21
N ARG A 41 48.48 -15.29 -57.58
CA ARG A 41 48.58 -15.15 -56.11
C ARG A 41 47.93 -13.87 -55.60
N GLU A 42 48.02 -12.78 -56.36
CA GLU A 42 47.50 -11.47 -55.97
C GLU A 42 45.97 -11.42 -55.82
N PRO A 43 45.14 -11.88 -56.79
CA PRO A 43 43.71 -11.97 -56.60
C PRO A 43 43.33 -13.02 -55.55
N PHE A 44 44.04 -14.14 -55.41
CA PHE A 44 43.74 -15.11 -54.35
C PHE A 44 43.97 -14.53 -52.96
N ASN A 45 45.07 -13.79 -52.76
CA ASN A 45 45.36 -13.13 -51.49
C ASN A 45 44.36 -12.01 -51.20
N SER A 46 43.97 -11.21 -52.20
CA SER A 46 42.99 -10.14 -51.99
C SER A 46 41.58 -10.66 -51.65
N HIS A 47 41.17 -11.79 -52.22
CA HIS A 47 39.91 -12.45 -51.85
C HIS A 47 39.98 -13.02 -50.43
N ALA A 48 41.10 -13.65 -50.07
CA ALA A 48 41.31 -14.15 -48.71
C ALA A 48 41.25 -13.02 -47.67
N GLU A 49 41.90 -11.88 -47.94
CA GLU A 49 41.83 -10.70 -47.09
C GLU A 49 40.42 -10.10 -47.03
N ALA A 50 39.70 -10.03 -48.15
CA ALA A 50 38.34 -9.51 -48.20
C ALA A 50 37.38 -10.37 -47.37
N VAL A 51 37.50 -11.70 -47.46
CA VAL A 51 36.74 -12.65 -46.64
C VAL A 51 37.10 -12.50 -45.16
N GLN A 52 38.38 -12.37 -44.82
CA GLN A 52 38.80 -12.13 -43.43
C GLN A 52 38.25 -10.81 -42.87
N ARG A 53 38.30 -9.72 -43.64
CA ARG A 53 37.71 -8.43 -43.24
C ARG A 53 36.21 -8.54 -43.04
N GLN A 54 35.51 -9.27 -43.92
CA GLN A 54 34.08 -9.50 -43.78
C GLN A 54 33.75 -10.29 -42.50
N LEU A 55 34.51 -11.33 -42.18
CA LEU A 55 34.36 -12.09 -40.94
C LEU A 55 34.64 -11.23 -39.70
N GLN A 56 35.66 -10.37 -39.74
CA GLN A 56 35.96 -9.42 -38.66
C GLN A 56 34.82 -8.42 -38.45
N LEU A 57 34.30 -7.82 -39.53
CA LEU A 57 33.17 -6.90 -39.44
C LEU A 57 31.92 -7.60 -38.92
N GLN A 58 31.65 -8.83 -39.36
CA GLN A 58 30.55 -9.65 -38.82
C GLN A 58 30.76 -9.96 -37.34
N GLY A 59 31.98 -10.27 -36.91
CA GLY A 59 32.32 -10.48 -35.50
C GLY A 59 32.06 -9.22 -34.67
N VAL A 60 32.55 -8.06 -35.10
CA VAL A 60 32.32 -6.78 -34.39
C VAL A 60 30.84 -6.42 -34.32
N LEU A 61 30.07 -6.67 -35.39
CA LEU A 61 28.62 -6.45 -35.39
C LEU A 61 27.90 -7.43 -34.45
N ALA A 62 28.32 -8.69 -34.41
CA ALA A 62 27.77 -9.69 -33.49
C ALA A 62 28.07 -9.32 -32.03
N ASP A 63 29.32 -8.99 -31.71
CA ASP A 63 29.74 -8.54 -30.38
C ASP A 63 29.02 -7.24 -29.97
N GLY A 64 28.83 -6.33 -30.92
CA GLY A 64 28.06 -5.10 -30.72
C GLY A 64 26.58 -5.36 -30.44
N ALA A 65 25.97 -6.29 -31.17
CA ALA A 65 24.58 -6.69 -30.96
C ALA A 65 24.38 -7.35 -29.58
N GLU A 66 25.31 -8.22 -29.16
CA GLU A 66 25.27 -8.85 -27.84
C GLU A 66 25.32 -7.80 -26.72
N LYS A 67 26.24 -6.84 -26.80
CA LYS A 67 26.35 -5.75 -25.83
C LYS A 67 25.11 -4.86 -25.75
N LEU A 68 24.45 -4.61 -26.88
CA LEU A 68 23.19 -3.85 -26.90
C LEU A 68 22.08 -4.60 -26.16
N VAL A 69 21.97 -5.92 -26.37
CA VAL A 69 21.01 -6.77 -25.66
C VAL A 69 21.31 -6.82 -24.16
N GLU A 70 22.59 -6.93 -23.77
CA GLU A 70 22.98 -6.88 -22.36
C GLU A 70 22.64 -5.54 -21.70
N LEU A 71 22.89 -4.42 -22.39
CA LEU A 71 22.56 -3.08 -21.91
C LEU A 71 21.04 -2.91 -21.77
N GLU A 72 20.26 -3.34 -22.76
CA GLU A 72 18.79 -3.30 -22.70
C GLU A 72 18.26 -4.14 -21.54
N ARG A 73 18.80 -5.35 -21.35
CA ARG A 73 18.45 -6.21 -20.22
C ARG A 73 18.80 -5.56 -18.87
N ALA A 74 19.96 -4.92 -18.77
CA ALA A 74 20.37 -4.22 -17.56
C ALA A 74 19.47 -3.02 -17.26
N GLN A 75 19.07 -2.25 -18.29
CA GLN A 75 18.11 -1.15 -18.17
C GLN A 75 16.75 -1.65 -17.70
N GLN A 76 16.22 -2.70 -18.32
CA GLN A 76 14.96 -3.32 -17.92
C GLN A 76 15.02 -3.83 -16.47
N ALA A 77 16.13 -4.45 -16.05
CA ALA A 77 16.32 -4.90 -14.68
C ALA A 77 16.34 -3.73 -13.69
N LEU A 78 16.96 -2.59 -14.05
CA LEU A 78 16.97 -1.38 -13.24
C LEU A 78 15.56 -0.79 -13.10
N GLU A 79 14.81 -0.69 -14.20
CA GLU A 79 13.43 -0.20 -14.20
C GLU A 79 12.50 -1.08 -13.35
N GLN A 80 12.65 -2.40 -13.46
CA GLN A 80 11.93 -3.36 -12.62
C GLN A 80 12.29 -3.19 -11.14
N ALA A 81 13.57 -3.03 -10.82
CA ALA A 81 14.03 -2.80 -9.45
C ALA A 81 13.51 -1.48 -8.87
N MET A 82 13.51 -0.40 -9.67
CA MET A 82 12.95 0.89 -9.27
C MET A 82 11.45 0.82 -9.02
N THR A 83 10.71 0.13 -9.91
CA THR A 83 9.26 -0.07 -9.76
C THR A 83 8.95 -0.90 -8.51
N GLY A 84 9.72 -1.96 -8.26
CA GLY A 84 9.60 -2.78 -7.06
C GLY A 84 9.91 -1.98 -5.79
N LEU A 85 10.96 -1.16 -5.80
CA LEU A 85 11.30 -0.28 -4.68
C LEU A 85 10.18 0.74 -4.39
N GLN A 86 9.62 1.36 -5.43
CA GLN A 86 8.49 2.26 -5.29
C GLN A 86 7.27 1.55 -4.67
N ALA A 87 6.97 0.33 -5.12
CA ALA A 87 5.87 -0.46 -4.56
C ALA A 87 6.07 -0.76 -3.08
N LEU A 88 7.28 -1.16 -2.68
CA LEU A 88 7.62 -1.40 -1.27
C LEU A 88 7.54 -0.12 -0.43
N ARG A 89 8.03 1.02 -0.94
CA ARG A 89 7.95 2.31 -0.24
C ARG A 89 6.51 2.79 -0.07
N TRP A 90 5.67 2.61 -1.09
CA TRP A 90 4.25 2.93 -1.01
C TRP A 90 3.53 2.09 0.06
N ARG A 91 3.84 0.79 0.16
CA ARG A 91 3.29 -0.13 1.18
C ARG A 91 3.61 0.27 2.63
N LEU A 92 4.66 1.08 2.87
CA LEU A 92 4.96 1.56 4.23
C LEU A 92 3.77 2.31 4.85
N ALA A 93 3.08 3.12 4.04
CA ALA A 93 1.92 3.89 4.46
C ALA A 93 0.62 3.47 3.75
N ALA A 94 0.71 2.58 2.74
CA ALA A 94 -0.38 2.23 1.83
C ALA A 94 -1.07 3.46 1.19
N GLY A 95 -0.31 4.53 0.95
CA GLY A 95 -0.83 5.79 0.40
C GLY A 95 -1.67 6.62 1.37
N GLU A 96 -1.74 6.24 2.65
CA GLU A 96 -2.56 6.92 3.67
C GLU A 96 -1.72 7.73 4.66
N GLY A 97 -2.30 8.83 5.13
CA GLY A 97 -1.70 9.68 6.15
C GLY A 97 -1.73 9.07 7.56
N MET A 98 -1.27 9.85 8.53
CA MET A 98 -1.45 9.52 9.95
C MET A 98 -2.91 9.73 10.39
N SER A 99 -3.59 10.74 9.85
CA SER A 99 -5.00 11.02 10.17
C SER A 99 -5.90 9.86 9.77
N GLU A 100 -5.78 9.37 8.53
CA GLU A 100 -6.51 8.19 8.05
C GLU A 100 -6.25 6.95 8.93
N LEU A 101 -5.01 6.73 9.39
CA LEU A 101 -4.69 5.62 10.29
C LEU A 101 -5.47 5.73 11.60
N LEU A 102 -5.48 6.91 12.21
CA LEU A 102 -6.18 7.12 13.49
C LEU A 102 -7.69 6.97 13.33
N ASP A 103 -8.24 7.44 12.21
CA ASP A 103 -9.66 7.26 11.88
C ASP A 103 -10.01 5.78 11.71
N GLN A 104 -9.20 5.02 10.97
CA GLN A 104 -9.39 3.58 10.79
C GLN A 104 -9.21 2.79 12.08
N LEU A 105 -8.24 3.16 12.91
CA LEU A 105 -8.01 2.57 14.22
C LEU A 105 -9.25 2.75 15.11
N ALA A 106 -9.76 3.98 15.20
CA ALA A 106 -10.94 4.29 16.00
C ALA A 106 -12.18 3.55 15.49
N LEU A 107 -12.39 3.55 14.17
CA LEU A 107 -13.52 2.88 13.53
C LEU A 107 -13.48 1.37 13.75
N SER A 108 -12.36 0.72 13.42
CA SER A 108 -12.21 -0.73 13.53
C SER A 108 -12.34 -1.23 14.97
N GLY A 109 -11.78 -0.49 15.93
CA GLY A 109 -11.93 -0.84 17.35
C GLY A 109 -13.40 -0.74 17.80
N HIS A 110 -14.11 0.30 17.37
CA HIS A 110 -15.52 0.47 17.70
C HIS A 110 -16.40 -0.65 17.12
N GLU A 111 -16.19 -1.06 15.87
CA GLU A 111 -16.92 -2.17 15.24
C GLU A 111 -16.80 -3.48 16.04
N HIS A 112 -15.69 -3.67 16.75
CA HIS A 112 -15.45 -4.81 17.62
C HIS A 112 -15.93 -4.61 19.07
N GLY A 113 -16.49 -3.45 19.40
CA GLY A 113 -16.92 -3.11 20.75
C GLY A 113 -15.76 -2.85 21.72
N LEU A 114 -14.62 -2.39 21.20
CA LEU A 114 -13.47 -1.95 21.98
C LEU A 114 -13.54 -0.45 22.25
N SER A 115 -12.97 -0.04 23.38
CA SER A 115 -12.89 1.36 23.79
C SER A 115 -11.44 1.74 24.04
N PHE A 116 -11.02 2.83 23.40
CA PHE A 116 -9.68 3.38 23.54
C PHE A 116 -9.66 4.38 24.69
N GLU A 117 -8.87 4.12 25.73
CA GLU A 117 -8.70 5.06 26.85
C GLU A 117 -7.74 6.18 26.48
N ARG A 118 -6.71 5.83 25.71
CA ARG A 118 -5.58 6.71 25.41
C ARG A 118 -4.88 6.31 24.13
N ILE A 119 -4.60 7.31 23.29
CA ILE A 119 -3.77 7.17 22.10
C ILE A 119 -2.74 8.30 22.15
N GLU A 120 -1.47 7.96 22.31
CA GLU A 120 -0.35 8.90 22.31
C GLU A 120 0.47 8.71 21.03
N VAL A 121 0.52 9.75 20.20
CA VAL A 121 1.34 9.79 18.98
C VAL A 121 2.67 10.44 19.34
N ASN A 122 3.74 9.64 19.35
CA ASN A 122 5.08 10.12 19.72
C ASN A 122 5.75 10.82 18.55
N GLU A 123 6.87 11.50 18.82
CA GLU A 123 7.64 12.20 17.78
C GLU A 123 8.14 11.24 16.69
N ALA A 124 8.06 11.71 15.45
CA ALA A 124 8.54 10.98 14.29
C ALA A 124 10.07 10.90 14.30
N GLN A 125 10.61 9.71 14.09
CA GLN A 125 12.04 9.49 13.94
C GLN A 125 12.35 9.34 12.45
N GLU A 126 13.22 10.21 11.92
CA GLU A 126 13.66 10.10 10.53
C GLU A 126 14.74 9.04 10.39
N ALA A 127 14.55 8.16 9.41
CA ALA A 127 15.52 7.16 8.98
C ALA A 127 15.84 7.35 7.49
N ALA A 128 16.84 6.62 7.00
CA ALA A 128 17.24 6.69 5.59
C ALA A 128 16.11 6.13 4.69
N GLY A 129 15.32 7.04 4.10
CA GLY A 129 14.27 6.71 3.11
C GLY A 129 12.87 6.44 3.69
N TYR A 130 12.67 6.57 5.01
CA TYR A 130 11.37 6.45 5.67
C TYR A 130 11.36 7.21 7.00
N ARG A 131 10.15 7.51 7.50
CA ARG A 131 9.92 8.02 8.86
C ARG A 131 9.21 6.96 9.69
N LEU A 132 9.65 6.80 10.92
CA LEU A 132 9.05 5.92 11.91
C LEU A 132 8.23 6.76 12.88
N GLN A 133 6.95 6.44 13.03
CA GLN A 133 6.08 7.04 14.03
C GLN A 133 5.70 6.00 15.10
N PRO A 134 6.16 6.16 16.35
CA PRO A 134 5.69 5.33 17.45
C PRO A 134 4.32 5.80 17.97
N LEU A 135 3.41 4.86 18.22
CA LEU A 135 2.09 5.09 18.81
C LEU A 135 1.92 4.21 20.04
N GLU A 136 1.55 4.82 21.17
CA GLU A 136 1.14 4.08 22.37
C GLU A 136 -0.38 4.11 22.51
N ILE A 137 -0.99 2.92 22.59
CA ILE A 137 -2.44 2.76 22.60
C ILE A 137 -2.84 1.94 23.82
N SER A 138 -3.77 2.49 24.61
CA SER A 138 -4.47 1.78 25.67
C SER A 138 -5.90 1.51 25.24
N VAL A 139 -6.26 0.24 25.14
CA VAL A 139 -7.59 -0.23 24.72
C VAL A 139 -8.13 -1.23 25.74
N HIS A 140 -9.43 -1.17 26.02
CA HIS A 140 -10.10 -2.14 26.89
C HIS A 140 -11.32 -2.73 26.20
N GLY A 141 -11.69 -3.94 26.62
CA GLY A 141 -12.85 -4.66 26.11
C GLY A 141 -12.73 -6.16 26.33
N ARG A 142 -13.57 -6.93 25.65
CA ARG A 142 -13.57 -8.40 25.77
C ARG A 142 -12.38 -9.00 25.02
N TYR A 143 -11.68 -9.95 25.62
CA TYR A 143 -10.52 -10.60 24.99
C TYR A 143 -10.78 -11.14 23.56
N PRO A 144 -11.90 -11.84 23.28
CA PRO A 144 -12.16 -12.34 21.92
C PRO A 144 -12.30 -11.23 20.88
N ALA A 145 -12.90 -10.10 21.26
CA ALA A 145 -13.04 -8.93 20.39
C ALA A 145 -11.68 -8.29 20.11
N LEU A 146 -10.85 -8.15 21.15
CA LEU A 146 -9.50 -7.61 21.03
C LEU A 146 -8.62 -8.43 20.09
N ARG A 147 -8.71 -9.76 20.18
CA ARG A 147 -7.97 -10.68 19.30
C ARG A 147 -8.39 -10.52 17.84
N LEU A 148 -9.70 -10.51 17.57
CA LEU A 148 -10.23 -10.38 16.21
C LEU A 148 -9.87 -9.02 15.59
N TRP A 149 -10.03 -7.96 16.38
CA TRP A 149 -9.63 -6.61 15.96
C TRP A 149 -8.14 -6.53 15.61
N LEU A 150 -7.27 -7.06 16.47
CA LEU A 150 -5.82 -7.10 16.18
C LEU A 150 -5.48 -7.89 14.93
N GLU A 151 -6.12 -9.05 14.74
CA GLU A 151 -5.92 -9.88 13.56
C GLU A 151 -6.30 -9.14 12.27
N GLN A 152 -7.46 -8.47 12.27
CA GLN A 152 -7.92 -7.70 11.11
C GLN A 152 -7.09 -6.44 10.88
N TRP A 153 -6.78 -5.69 11.94
CA TRP A 153 -6.07 -4.42 11.84
C TRP A 153 -4.60 -4.61 11.43
N LEU A 154 -3.95 -5.70 11.84
CA LEU A 154 -2.58 -6.02 11.43
C LEU A 154 -2.48 -6.66 10.04
N GLN A 155 -3.58 -7.11 9.45
CA GLN A 155 -3.62 -7.67 8.09
C GLN A 155 -3.69 -6.61 6.99
N GLN A 156 -3.75 -5.33 7.34
CA GLN A 156 -3.77 -4.22 6.38
C GLN A 156 -2.52 -4.22 5.48
N LEU A 157 -2.66 -3.71 4.25
CA LEU A 157 -1.56 -3.55 3.29
C LEU A 157 -0.44 -2.63 3.81
N ARG A 158 -0.76 -1.77 4.78
CA ARG A 158 0.18 -0.87 5.44
C ARG A 158 1.12 -1.63 6.36
N LEU A 159 2.41 -1.31 6.31
CA LEU A 159 3.38 -1.87 7.24
C LEU A 159 3.19 -1.30 8.66
N LEU A 160 2.71 -2.15 9.56
CA LEU A 160 2.62 -1.88 11.00
C LEU A 160 3.45 -2.93 11.75
N ASN A 161 4.21 -2.49 12.75
CA ASN A 161 4.94 -3.39 13.63
C ASN A 161 4.48 -3.16 15.08
N VAL A 162 4.25 -4.23 15.83
CA VAL A 162 3.85 -4.18 17.24
C VAL A 162 5.00 -4.69 18.11
N PRO A 163 5.98 -3.84 18.43
CA PRO A 163 7.12 -4.23 19.27
C PRO A 163 6.72 -4.68 20.68
N GLN A 164 5.61 -4.18 21.21
CA GLN A 164 5.18 -4.51 22.56
C GLN A 164 3.66 -4.59 22.68
N LEU A 165 3.19 -5.70 23.24
CA LEU A 165 1.79 -5.91 23.64
C LEU A 165 1.79 -6.39 25.09
N ARG A 166 1.10 -5.65 25.97
CA ARG A 166 0.85 -6.05 27.36
C ARG A 166 -0.65 -6.19 27.59
N LEU A 167 -1.07 -7.34 28.09
CA LEU A 167 -2.45 -7.62 28.44
C LEU A 167 -2.57 -7.71 29.96
N ALA A 168 -3.60 -7.10 30.53
CA ALA A 168 -3.93 -7.15 31.94
C ALA A 168 -5.42 -7.40 32.11
N LEU A 169 -5.79 -8.32 33.01
CA LEU A 169 -7.18 -8.50 33.41
C LEU A 169 -7.58 -7.32 34.29
N GLN A 170 -8.72 -6.69 33.99
CA GLN A 170 -9.14 -5.49 34.70
C GLN A 170 -10.04 -5.82 35.90
N GLU A 171 -10.87 -6.87 35.78
CA GLU A 171 -11.75 -7.34 36.85
C GLU A 171 -11.88 -8.87 36.79
N GLU A 172 -11.72 -9.55 37.93
CA GLU A 172 -11.85 -11.01 38.02
C GLU A 172 -13.31 -11.44 37.77
N GLY A 173 -13.57 -11.96 36.57
CA GLY A 173 -14.86 -12.56 36.20
C GLY A 173 -15.67 -11.82 35.13
N SER A 174 -15.31 -10.58 34.77
CA SER A 174 -16.01 -9.82 33.71
C SER A 174 -15.60 -10.25 32.29
N GLY A 175 -14.42 -10.87 32.15
CA GLY A 175 -13.81 -11.19 30.86
C GLY A 175 -13.30 -9.95 30.10
N GLU A 176 -13.23 -8.80 30.77
CA GLU A 176 -12.63 -7.58 30.25
C GLU A 176 -11.11 -7.60 30.47
N VAL A 177 -10.39 -7.22 29.41
CA VAL A 177 -8.94 -7.14 29.37
C VAL A 177 -8.56 -5.75 28.90
N GLY A 178 -7.69 -5.11 29.66
CA GLY A 178 -6.96 -3.92 29.22
C GLY A 178 -5.71 -4.34 28.46
N ALA A 179 -5.49 -3.78 27.28
CA ALA A 179 -4.30 -3.96 26.49
C ALA A 179 -3.56 -2.63 26.31
N ARG A 180 -2.24 -2.69 26.48
CA ARG A 180 -1.32 -1.61 26.13
C ARG A 180 -0.43 -2.06 24.98
N LEU A 181 -0.49 -1.31 23.88
CA LEU A 181 0.21 -1.59 22.65
C LEU A 181 1.17 -0.45 22.33
N LEU A 182 2.41 -0.80 22.01
CA LEU A 182 3.31 0.09 21.32
C LEU A 182 3.35 -0.37 19.86
N ILE A 183 2.98 0.52 18.94
CA ILE A 183 2.96 0.27 17.50
C ILE A 183 3.93 1.23 16.82
N HIS A 184 4.61 0.72 15.80
CA HIS A 184 5.47 1.45 14.90
C HIS A 184 4.78 1.54 13.55
N ALA A 185 4.35 2.75 13.18
CA ALA A 185 3.82 3.05 11.86
C ALA A 185 4.93 3.65 10.99
N TYR A 186 5.08 3.13 9.77
CA TYR A 186 6.08 3.60 8.83
C TYR A 186 5.44 4.57 7.82
N HIS A 187 6.23 5.50 7.30
CA HIS A 187 5.82 6.42 6.25
C HIS A 187 6.97 6.69 5.27
N PRO A 188 6.75 6.73 3.95
CA PRO A 188 7.81 7.00 2.97
C PRO A 188 8.37 8.44 3.03
N GLY A 189 7.72 9.32 3.79
CA GLY A 189 8.10 10.72 4.01
C GLY A 189 7.60 11.68 2.93
N GLU A 190 7.22 11.16 1.77
CA GLU A 190 6.66 11.87 0.64
C GLU A 190 5.37 11.20 0.17
N GLU A 191 4.49 11.94 -0.50
CA GLU A 191 3.33 11.35 -1.15
C GLU A 191 3.78 10.63 -2.42
N LEU A 192 3.63 9.30 -2.42
CA LEU A 192 4.00 8.46 -3.55
C LEU A 192 2.75 8.13 -4.38
N PRO A 193 2.82 8.22 -5.72
CA PRO A 193 1.73 7.77 -6.57
C PRO A 193 1.55 6.26 -6.45
N VAL A 194 0.30 5.82 -6.61
CA VAL A 194 -0.07 4.40 -6.53
C VAL A 194 0.67 3.62 -7.62
N PRO A 195 1.50 2.63 -7.27
CA PRO A 195 2.21 1.80 -8.23
C PRO A 195 1.24 0.94 -9.05
N ALA A 196 1.40 0.95 -10.38
CA ALA A 196 0.61 0.09 -11.27
C ALA A 196 0.76 -1.41 -10.96
N ALA A 197 1.91 -1.83 -10.43
CA ALA A 197 2.18 -3.20 -10.01
C ALA A 197 1.25 -3.72 -8.90
N LEU A 198 0.55 -2.84 -8.17
CA LEU A 198 -0.43 -3.25 -7.15
C LEU A 198 -1.81 -3.55 -7.74
N ALA A 199 -2.06 -3.25 -9.03
CA ALA A 199 -3.35 -3.49 -9.65
C ALA A 199 -3.69 -4.99 -9.78
N ASP A 200 -2.66 -5.84 -9.83
CA ASP A 200 -2.81 -7.30 -9.95
C ASP A 200 -2.94 -8.00 -8.58
N GLU A 201 -2.80 -7.27 -7.47
CA GLU A 201 -2.94 -7.84 -6.13
C GLU A 201 -4.42 -8.09 -5.80
N PRO A 202 -4.75 -9.21 -5.14
CA PRO A 202 -6.12 -9.48 -4.73
C PRO A 202 -6.59 -8.39 -3.77
N ALA A 203 -7.75 -7.80 -4.05
CA ALA A 203 -8.34 -6.80 -3.17
C ALA A 203 -8.60 -7.43 -1.80
N GLN A 204 -7.99 -6.86 -0.75
CA GLN A 204 -8.34 -7.20 0.62
C GLN A 204 -9.68 -6.57 0.97
N ASP A 205 -10.45 -7.23 1.83
CA ASP A 205 -11.67 -6.63 2.38
C ASP A 205 -11.30 -5.32 3.08
N ALA A 206 -11.63 -4.20 2.45
CA ALA A 206 -11.49 -2.91 3.08
C ALA A 206 -12.29 -2.94 4.38
N LEU A 207 -11.70 -2.43 5.46
CA LEU A 207 -12.48 -2.09 6.65
C LEU A 207 -13.68 -1.32 6.17
N SER A 208 -14.88 -1.88 6.38
CA SER A 208 -16.09 -1.25 5.89
C SER A 208 -16.13 0.11 6.55
N LYS A 209 -16.01 1.17 5.76
CA LYS A 209 -16.24 2.53 6.25
C LYS A 209 -17.75 2.69 6.44
N ALA A 210 -18.36 1.79 7.20
CA ALA A 210 -19.78 1.75 7.46
C ALA A 210 -20.08 3.02 8.24
N THR A 211 -20.58 4.03 7.52
CA THR A 211 -21.11 5.32 7.99
C THR A 211 -20.84 5.55 9.47
N PHE A 212 -19.57 5.79 9.80
CA PHE A 212 -19.19 6.16 11.15
C PHE A 212 -19.74 7.57 11.34
N ASP A 213 -20.87 7.68 12.02
CA ASP A 213 -21.38 8.95 12.48
C ASP A 213 -20.74 9.19 13.85
N PRO A 214 -19.71 10.05 13.99
CA PRO A 214 -19.11 10.37 15.28
C PRO A 214 -20.11 11.01 16.26
N PHE A 215 -21.32 11.32 15.80
CA PHE A 215 -22.44 11.84 16.58
C PHE A 215 -23.63 10.85 16.67
N GLN A 216 -23.52 9.64 16.09
CA GLN A 216 -24.37 8.51 16.51
C GLN A 216 -24.01 8.18 17.95
N ALA A 217 -25.04 7.87 18.75
CA ALA A 217 -24.91 7.83 20.20
C ALA A 217 -23.83 6.83 20.64
N TRP A 218 -22.75 7.34 21.23
CA TRP A 218 -21.86 6.59 22.12
C TRP A 218 -22.52 6.16 23.44
N LEU A 219 -23.83 6.38 23.56
CA LEU A 219 -24.65 5.84 24.62
C LEU A 219 -25.41 4.64 24.05
N PRO A 220 -25.50 3.50 24.76
CA PRO A 220 -26.41 2.44 24.36
C PRO A 220 -27.76 3.09 24.06
N ALA A 221 -28.40 2.67 22.96
CA ALA A 221 -29.76 3.06 22.66
C ALA A 221 -30.70 2.51 23.74
N THR A 222 -30.66 3.05 24.96
CA THR A 222 -31.70 2.93 25.96
C THR A 222 -32.85 3.80 25.47
N GLN A 223 -33.48 3.33 24.40
CA GLN A 223 -34.65 3.88 23.73
C GLN A 223 -35.73 4.21 24.77
N GLY A 224 -35.79 5.45 25.28
CA GLY A 224 -36.89 5.97 26.10
C GLY A 224 -37.46 5.04 27.20
N LYS A 225 -36.69 4.05 27.68
CA LYS A 225 -37.15 3.01 28.63
C LYS A 225 -36.75 3.41 30.04
N GLU A 226 -35.51 3.87 30.19
CA GLU A 226 -34.97 4.46 31.42
C GLU A 226 -35.74 5.73 31.85
N LEU A 227 -36.14 6.56 30.88
CA LEU A 227 -36.82 7.83 31.14
C LEU A 227 -38.23 7.69 31.73
N ARG A 228 -38.85 6.51 31.62
CA ARG A 228 -40.19 6.24 32.17
C ARG A 228 -40.18 6.12 33.70
N HIS A 229 -39.01 5.92 34.29
CA HIS A 229 -38.82 5.79 35.73
C HIS A 229 -38.37 7.11 36.38
N ILE A 230 -38.04 8.12 35.57
CA ILE A 230 -37.55 9.42 36.04
C ILE A 230 -38.71 10.42 36.05
N PRO A 231 -39.06 11.04 37.19
CA PRO A 231 -40.07 12.08 37.24
C PRO A 231 -39.72 13.24 36.30
N LEU A 232 -40.71 13.77 35.57
CA LEU A 232 -40.52 14.89 34.64
C LEU A 232 -39.88 16.12 35.29
N ALA A 233 -40.13 16.34 36.58
CA ALA A 233 -39.55 17.44 37.35
C ALA A 233 -38.03 17.33 37.58
N ARG A 234 -37.41 16.16 37.35
CA ARG A 234 -35.96 15.94 37.46
C ARG A 234 -35.25 15.95 36.09
N LEU A 235 -36.01 16.05 35.01
CA LEU A 235 -35.48 16.13 33.66
C LEU A 235 -35.25 17.59 33.31
N GLU A 236 -34.02 17.93 32.96
CA GLU A 236 -33.64 19.28 32.58
C GLU A 236 -33.27 19.31 31.10
N MET A 237 -33.87 20.20 30.31
CA MET A 237 -33.48 20.36 28.92
C MET A 237 -32.18 21.16 28.84
N VAL A 238 -31.13 20.54 28.31
CA VAL A 238 -29.80 21.16 28.17
C VAL A 238 -29.45 21.52 26.73
N GLY A 239 -30.27 21.11 25.76
CA GLY A 239 -30.07 21.47 24.36
C GLY A 239 -31.04 20.78 23.41
N SER A 240 -30.85 21.03 22.13
CA SER A 240 -31.49 20.30 21.04
C SER A 240 -30.48 20.02 19.92
N LEU A 241 -30.70 18.92 19.20
CA LEU A 241 -29.92 18.48 18.04
C LEU A 241 -30.85 18.39 16.83
N SER A 242 -30.35 18.74 15.65
CA SER A 242 -31.10 18.59 14.40
C SER A 242 -30.23 17.94 13.33
N GLN A 243 -30.68 16.81 12.79
CA GLN A 243 -30.01 16.06 11.73
C GLN A 243 -31.05 15.58 10.73
N SER A 244 -30.81 15.79 9.43
CA SER A 244 -31.70 15.33 8.35
C SER A 244 -33.17 15.70 8.53
N GLY A 245 -33.44 16.92 9.04
CA GLY A 245 -34.80 17.43 9.28
C GLY A 245 -35.50 16.85 10.51
N ARG A 246 -34.89 15.92 11.24
CA ARG A 246 -35.39 15.41 12.52
C ARG A 246 -34.75 16.18 13.68
N ARG A 247 -35.56 16.68 14.60
CA ARG A 247 -35.10 17.40 15.79
C ARG A 247 -35.28 16.55 17.03
N GLN A 248 -34.27 16.54 17.90
CA GLN A 248 -34.23 15.80 19.17
C GLN A 248 -33.84 16.75 20.30
N ALA A 249 -34.41 16.57 21.49
CA ALA A 249 -34.02 17.28 22.70
C ALA A 249 -32.97 16.49 23.48
N LEU A 250 -32.11 17.22 24.16
CA LEU A 250 -31.14 16.71 25.12
C LEU A 250 -31.63 16.98 26.53
N LEU A 251 -31.85 15.92 27.30
CA LEU A 251 -32.32 15.96 28.68
C LEU A 251 -31.23 15.46 29.64
N ARG A 252 -31.01 16.16 30.75
CA ARG A 252 -30.10 15.73 31.81
C ARG A 252 -30.88 15.27 33.03
N SER A 253 -30.44 14.18 33.66
CA SER A 253 -30.89 13.75 34.99
C SER A 253 -29.82 12.89 35.65
N ALA A 254 -29.56 13.11 36.94
CA ALA A 254 -28.59 12.34 37.74
C ALA A 254 -27.19 12.19 37.10
N GLY A 255 -26.72 13.25 36.41
CA GLY A 255 -25.43 13.24 35.71
C GLY A 255 -25.44 12.55 34.34
N HIS A 256 -26.55 11.93 33.94
CA HIS A 256 -26.70 11.28 32.64
C HIS A 256 -27.43 12.19 31.64
N LEU A 257 -27.04 12.09 30.37
CA LEU A 257 -27.64 12.79 29.25
C LEU A 257 -28.49 11.82 28.42
N TYR A 258 -29.72 12.21 28.11
CA TYR A 258 -30.70 11.42 27.37
C TYR A 258 -31.15 12.19 26.12
N ARG A 259 -31.29 11.49 25.00
CA ARG A 259 -31.84 12.03 23.75
C ARG A 259 -33.30 11.61 23.64
N VAL A 260 -34.19 12.56 23.34
CA VAL A 260 -35.61 12.26 23.07
C VAL A 260 -36.08 12.94 21.79
N GLY A 261 -36.84 12.22 20.98
CA GLY A 261 -37.54 12.70 19.79
C GLY A 261 -39.06 12.69 19.97
N GLN A 262 -39.76 13.21 18.97
CA GLN A 262 -41.22 13.15 18.92
C GLN A 262 -41.72 11.70 19.04
N GLY A 263 -42.68 11.47 19.94
CA GLY A 263 -43.25 10.15 20.22
C GLY A 263 -42.58 9.35 21.35
N ASP A 264 -41.41 9.78 21.83
CA ASP A 264 -40.74 9.11 22.94
C ASP A 264 -41.50 9.28 24.25
N ARG A 265 -41.40 8.27 25.12
CA ARG A 265 -42.03 8.27 26.44
C ARG A 265 -41.05 8.69 27.53
N LEU A 266 -41.50 9.55 28.42
CA LEU A 266 -40.74 10.04 29.57
C LEU A 266 -41.67 10.31 30.75
N GLY A 267 -41.11 10.33 31.95
CA GLY A 267 -41.91 10.58 33.14
C GLY A 267 -42.67 9.37 33.65
N LEU A 268 -43.08 9.46 34.91
CA LEU A 268 -43.91 8.46 35.57
C LEU A 268 -45.37 8.47 35.07
N ASP A 269 -45.87 9.62 34.61
CA ASP A 269 -47.26 9.85 34.19
C ASP A 269 -47.50 9.54 32.70
N GLU A 270 -46.76 8.56 32.15
CA GLU A 270 -46.77 8.18 30.72
C GLU A 270 -46.64 9.36 29.76
N GLY A 271 -45.77 10.33 30.09
CA GLY A 271 -45.53 11.50 29.26
C GLY A 271 -45.04 11.11 27.86
N VAL A 272 -45.61 11.72 26.82
CA VAL A 272 -45.21 11.51 25.42
C VAL A 272 -44.72 12.83 24.84
N VAL A 273 -43.54 12.83 24.20
CA VAL A 273 -43.04 14.00 23.48
C VAL A 273 -43.96 14.30 22.30
N VAL A 274 -44.52 15.52 22.27
CA VAL A 274 -45.41 15.97 21.21
C VAL A 274 -44.65 16.78 20.17
N ALA A 275 -43.73 17.64 20.61
CA ALA A 275 -42.93 18.50 19.76
C ALA A 275 -41.57 18.78 20.40
N VAL A 276 -40.57 19.02 19.54
CA VAL A 276 -39.21 19.39 19.94
C VAL A 276 -38.82 20.66 19.19
N ASP A 277 -38.53 21.72 19.92
CA ASP A 277 -38.05 22.99 19.38
C ASP A 277 -36.59 23.25 19.77
N ALA A 278 -36.02 24.36 19.30
CA ALA A 278 -34.63 24.72 19.56
C ALA A 278 -34.34 24.93 21.06
N GLY A 279 -35.31 25.51 21.79
CA GLY A 279 -35.17 25.88 23.20
C GLY A 279 -36.26 25.35 24.13
N GLN A 280 -37.16 24.51 23.63
CA GLN A 280 -38.22 23.90 24.45
C GLN A 280 -38.59 22.51 23.95
N LEU A 281 -39.04 21.68 24.89
CA LEU A 281 -39.59 20.35 24.64
C LEU A 281 -41.03 20.31 25.19
N GLU A 282 -41.98 19.94 24.34
CA GLU A 282 -43.39 19.78 24.72
C GLU A 282 -43.72 18.31 25.00
N VAL A 283 -44.29 18.06 26.17
CA VAL A 283 -44.60 16.73 26.68
C VAL A 283 -46.06 16.69 27.10
N ARG A 284 -46.80 15.68 26.64
CA ARG A 284 -48.18 15.41 27.06
C ARG A 284 -48.21 14.28 28.08
N GLU A 285 -48.50 14.62 29.32
CA GLU A 285 -48.73 13.69 30.42
C GLU A 285 -50.19 13.26 30.51
N ARG A 286 -50.42 12.09 31.07
CA ARG A 286 -51.76 11.57 31.39
C ARG A 286 -51.92 11.51 32.90
N ILE A 287 -52.76 12.39 33.44
CA ILE A 287 -52.99 12.50 34.88
C ILE A 287 -54.42 12.11 35.25
N TYR A 288 -54.59 11.54 36.44
CA TYR A 288 -55.90 11.19 36.99
C TYR A 288 -56.34 12.25 38.01
N LEU A 289 -57.36 13.03 37.67
CA LEU A 289 -57.88 14.13 38.51
C LEU A 289 -59.40 14.07 38.55
N GLY A 290 -59.97 14.02 39.75
CA GLY A 290 -61.42 14.10 39.96
C GLY A 290 -62.21 12.95 39.33
N GLY A 291 -61.68 11.73 39.38
CA GLY A 291 -62.36 10.54 38.85
C GLY A 291 -62.29 10.34 37.34
N ARG A 292 -61.52 11.18 36.61
CA ARG A 292 -61.36 11.08 35.15
C ARG A 292 -59.90 11.27 34.72
N TRP A 293 -59.52 10.60 33.64
CA TRP A 293 -58.23 10.81 32.98
C TRP A 293 -58.23 12.12 32.20
N GLN A 294 -57.19 12.93 32.38
CA GLN A 294 -57.03 14.22 31.70
C GLN A 294 -55.62 14.33 31.14
N ALA A 295 -55.50 14.94 29.96
CA ALA A 295 -54.20 15.26 29.38
C ALA A 295 -53.68 16.58 29.96
N ARG A 296 -52.40 16.61 30.34
CA ARG A 296 -51.71 17.82 30.78
C ARG A 296 -50.47 18.02 29.92
N TYR A 297 -50.32 19.23 29.37
CA TYR A 297 -49.12 19.61 28.65
C TYR A 297 -48.10 20.22 29.60
N ARG A 298 -46.84 19.80 29.45
CA ARG A 298 -45.66 20.26 30.20
C ARG A 298 -44.60 20.70 29.21
N TYR A 299 -43.95 21.81 29.52
CA TYR A 299 -42.85 22.35 28.73
C TYR A 299 -41.57 22.27 29.56
N LEU A 300 -40.54 21.63 29.00
CA LEU A 300 -39.19 21.66 29.53
C LEU A 300 -38.41 22.67 28.69
N VAL A 301 -37.99 23.76 29.31
CA VAL A 301 -37.29 24.86 28.63
C VAL A 301 -35.80 24.69 28.81
N LEU A 302 -35.03 25.08 27.79
CA LEU A 302 -33.58 25.07 27.82
C LEU A 302 -33.05 25.87 29.02
N GLU A 303 -32.31 25.21 29.90
CA GLU A 303 -31.66 25.85 31.04
C GLU A 303 -30.57 26.81 30.51
N LYS A 304 -30.73 28.11 30.78
CA LYS A 304 -29.74 29.13 30.43
C LYS A 304 -28.69 29.15 31.54
N ARG A 305 -27.49 28.65 31.30
CA ARG A 305 -26.36 28.83 32.22
C ARG A 305 -25.92 30.29 32.21
N GLU A 306 -25.99 30.94 33.36
CA GLU A 306 -25.24 32.16 33.68
C GLU A 306 -23.80 31.82 34.07
#